data_AF-A0A5J4PA27-F1
#
_entry.id   AF-A0A5J4PA27-F1
#
_cell.length_a   1.000
_cell.length_b   1.000
_cell.length_c   1.000
_cell.angle_alpha   90.00
_cell.angle_beta   90.00
_cell.angle_gamma   90.00
#
_symmetry.space_group_name_H-M   'P 1'
#
loop_
_entity.id
_entity.type
_entity.pdbx_description
1 polymer ?
#
loop_
_entity_poly.entity_id
_entity_poly.type
_entity_poly.pdbx_seq_one_letter_code
_entity_poly.pdbx_strand_id
1 'polypeptide(L)'
;MYVFLCKLFDRQTVWDLMQRYRVGTANHWKGSTVFWQTDMQGRARTGKIILYNPDTDRRVKLPHNHITWAHSLLKYENFNLQQCFFGTHLLADKSKPVAIVESEKTAMIASIYVPEYIWIASGGKNGCLMSE
;
A
#
# COMPACT_ATOMS: atom_id res chain seq x y z
N MET A 1 4.15 1.89 10.44
CA MET A 1 4.63 2.64 9.26
C MET A 1 4.51 4.15 9.44
N TYR A 2 3.31 4.75 9.56
CA TYR A 2 3.17 6.23 9.70
C TYR A 2 4.08 6.85 10.78
N VAL A 3 4.03 6.29 11.99
CA VAL A 3 4.85 6.76 13.13
C VAL A 3 6.35 6.73 12.81
N PHE A 4 6.81 5.68 12.13
CA PHE A 4 8.21 5.57 11.73
C PHE A 4 8.56 6.57 10.64
N LEU A 5 7.72 6.73 9.60
CA LEU A 5 7.97 7.71 8.54
C LEU A 5 8.04 9.13 9.10
N CYS A 6 7.28 9.45 10.15
CA CYS A 6 7.36 10.74 10.84
C CYS A 6 8.67 10.96 11.62
N LYS A 7 9.51 9.93 11.78
CA LYS A 7 10.89 10.06 12.30
C LYS A 7 11.88 10.45 11.18
N LEU A 8 11.50 10.23 9.91
CA LEU A 8 12.35 10.49 8.73
C LEU A 8 11.93 11.76 7.97
N PHE A 9 10.65 12.07 7.96
CA PHE A 9 10.05 13.19 7.24
C PHE A 9 9.12 13.97 8.19
N ASP A 10 8.82 15.23 7.85
CA ASP A 10 7.85 16.01 8.60
C ASP A 10 6.44 15.40 8.49
N ARG A 11 5.60 15.69 9.49
CA ARG A 11 4.26 15.08 9.59
C ARG A 11 3.35 15.42 8.42
N GLN A 12 3.49 16.61 7.82
CA GLN A 12 2.64 17.03 6.71
C GLN A 12 3.00 16.24 5.45
N THR A 13 4.29 16.11 5.14
CA THR A 13 4.78 15.26 4.03
C THR A 13 4.29 13.81 4.17
N VAL A 14 4.39 13.24 5.38
CA VAL A 14 3.91 11.87 5.61
C VAL A 14 2.39 11.78 5.48
N TRP A 15 1.65 12.77 5.99
CA TRP A 15 0.20 12.82 5.86
C TRP A 15 -0.23 12.86 4.38
N ASP A 16 0.35 13.77 3.59
CA ASP A 16 0.06 13.93 2.17
C ASP A 16 0.44 12.67 1.39
N LEU A 17 1.55 12.01 1.77
CA LEU A 17 1.95 10.72 1.21
C LEU A 17 0.90 9.63 1.47
N MET A 18 0.38 9.52 2.70
CA MET A 18 -0.65 8.54 3.04
C MET A 18 -1.95 8.81 2.27
N GLN A 19 -2.35 10.08 2.14
CA GLN A 19 -3.55 10.47 1.39
C GLN A 19 -3.38 10.17 -0.10
N ARG A 20 -2.26 10.59 -0.70
CA ARG A 20 -1.95 10.38 -2.12
C ARG A 20 -2.01 8.90 -2.50
N TYR A 21 -1.42 8.04 -1.68
CA TYR A 21 -1.41 6.60 -1.91
C TYR A 21 -2.61 5.85 -1.35
N ARG A 22 -3.58 6.55 -0.73
CA ARG A 22 -4.76 5.96 -0.09
C ARG A 22 -4.35 4.86 0.90
N VAL A 23 -3.40 5.15 1.79
CA VAL A 23 -2.97 4.22 2.83
C VAL A 23 -3.79 4.45 4.09
N GLY A 24 -4.35 3.37 4.63
CA GLY A 24 -5.16 3.39 5.84
C GLY A 24 -4.52 2.68 7.03
N THR A 25 -5.28 2.62 8.12
CA THR A 25 -4.94 1.87 9.33
C THR A 25 -6.08 0.91 9.69
N ALA A 26 -5.73 -0.26 10.24
CA ALA A 26 -6.70 -1.24 10.73
C ALA A 26 -6.43 -1.61 12.19
N ASN A 27 -7.49 -2.04 12.88
CA ASN A 27 -7.44 -2.49 14.27
C ASN A 27 -7.27 -4.01 14.42
N HIS A 28 -7.32 -4.79 13.33
CA HIS A 28 -7.09 -6.25 13.37
C HIS A 28 -5.80 -6.61 14.09
N TRP A 29 -4.72 -5.90 13.78
CA TRP A 29 -3.61 -5.68 14.69
C TRP A 29 -3.50 -4.19 14.95
N LYS A 30 -3.45 -3.78 16.23
CA LYS A 30 -3.48 -2.37 16.62
C LYS A 30 -2.42 -1.56 15.85
N GLY A 31 -2.87 -0.62 15.03
CA GLY A 31 -1.99 0.26 14.23
C GLY A 31 -1.38 -0.40 12.99
N SER A 32 -1.91 -1.54 12.54
CA SER A 32 -1.53 -2.14 11.25
C SER A 32 -1.88 -1.23 10.09
N THR A 33 -1.05 -1.28 9.05
CA THR A 33 -1.17 -0.45 7.85
C THR A 33 -1.96 -1.19 6.79
N VAL A 34 -2.87 -0.50 6.11
CA VAL A 34 -3.64 -1.03 4.99
C VAL A 34 -3.21 -0.36 3.70
N PHE A 35 -2.68 -1.14 2.76
CA PHE A 35 -2.37 -0.70 1.41
C PHE A 35 -3.54 -1.07 0.49
N TRP A 36 -4.34 -0.08 0.11
CA TRP A 36 -5.48 -0.30 -0.78
C TRP A 36 -5.04 -0.37 -2.24
N GLN A 37 -5.38 -1.46 -2.91
CA GLN A 37 -5.34 -1.55 -4.37
C GLN A 37 -6.62 -0.92 -4.90
N THR A 38 -6.49 0.21 -5.57
CA THR A 38 -7.61 0.98 -6.10
C THR A 38 -7.49 1.08 -7.61
N ASP A 39 -8.56 0.74 -8.33
CA ASP A 39 -8.57 0.84 -9.79
C ASP A 39 -8.69 2.27 -10.31
N MET A 40 -8.63 2.43 -11.64
CA MET A 40 -8.72 3.71 -12.34
C MET A 40 -10.07 4.41 -12.15
N GLN A 41 -11.14 3.68 -11.79
CA GLN A 41 -12.44 4.25 -11.44
C GLN A 41 -12.53 4.65 -9.97
N GLY A 42 -11.45 4.50 -9.21
CA GLY A 42 -11.40 4.84 -7.79
C GLY A 42 -12.00 3.79 -6.87
N ARG A 43 -12.33 2.58 -7.38
CA ARG A 43 -12.93 1.50 -6.59
C ARG A 43 -11.84 0.72 -5.86
N ALA A 44 -12.02 0.52 -4.55
CA ALA A 44 -11.14 -0.35 -3.76
C ALA A 44 -11.35 -1.81 -4.20
N ARG A 45 -10.31 -2.43 -4.76
CA ARG A 45 -10.37 -3.81 -5.26
C ARG A 45 -9.99 -4.82 -4.19
N THR A 46 -9.00 -4.50 -3.37
CA THR A 46 -8.59 -5.28 -2.20
C THR A 46 -7.70 -4.39 -1.32
N GLY A 47 -7.40 -4.82 -0.10
CA GLY A 47 -6.52 -4.12 0.82
C GLY A 47 -5.56 -5.09 1.47
N LYS A 48 -4.26 -4.82 1.38
CA LYS A 48 -3.24 -5.63 2.05
C LYS A 48 -2.93 -5.02 3.40
N ILE A 49 -3.14 -5.79 4.46
CA ILE A 49 -2.97 -5.35 5.85
C ILE A 49 -1.64 -5.92 6.36
N ILE A 50 -0.76 -5.06 6.85
CA ILE A 50 0.56 -5.44 7.38
C ILE A 50 0.82 -4.72 8.69
N LEU A 51 1.26 -5.46 9.72
CA LEU A 51 1.77 -4.86 10.95
C LEU A 51 3.27 -4.56 10.83
N TYR A 52 3.63 -3.33 11.12
CA TYR A 52 5.02 -2.86 11.18
C TYR A 52 5.36 -2.44 12.61
N ASN A 53 6.57 -2.75 13.04
CA ASN A 53 7.13 -2.20 14.27
C ASN A 53 7.32 -0.68 14.10
N PRO A 54 6.80 0.18 15.00
CA PRO A 54 6.84 1.64 14.83
C PRO A 54 8.23 2.25 14.99
N ASP A 55 9.19 1.52 15.56
CA ASP A 55 10.54 2.00 15.81
C ASP A 55 11.55 1.60 14.74
N THR A 56 11.36 0.42 14.16
CA THR A 56 12.30 -0.15 13.17
C THR A 56 11.71 -0.25 11.75
N ASP A 57 10.39 -0.11 11.61
CA ASP A 57 9.63 -0.29 10.36
C ASP A 57 9.81 -1.65 9.68
N ARG A 58 10.31 -2.61 10.45
CA ARG A 58 10.34 -4.01 10.06
C ARG A 58 8.95 -4.61 10.24
N ARG A 59 8.58 -5.51 9.33
CA ARG A 59 7.34 -6.30 9.44
C ARG A 59 7.42 -7.16 10.70
N VAL A 60 6.32 -7.24 11.45
CA VAL A 60 6.23 -8.12 12.62
C VAL A 60 5.96 -9.55 12.13
N LYS A 61 6.91 -10.46 12.37
CA LYS A 61 6.88 -11.87 11.89
C LYS A 61 6.67 -12.90 13.00
N LEU A 62 6.73 -12.48 14.27
CA LEU A 62 6.57 -13.35 15.42
C LEU A 62 5.36 -12.92 16.26
N PRO A 63 4.63 -13.87 16.88
CA PRO A 63 4.82 -15.32 16.79
C PRO A 63 4.45 -15.92 15.42
N HIS A 64 3.77 -15.15 14.57
CA HIS A 64 3.47 -15.50 13.17
C HIS A 64 3.54 -14.26 12.29
N ASN A 65 3.47 -14.44 10.96
CA ASN A 65 3.45 -13.33 10.02
C ASN A 65 2.17 -12.50 10.17
N HIS A 66 2.33 -11.20 10.44
CA HIS A 66 1.21 -10.27 10.55
C HIS A 66 0.94 -9.60 9.19
N ILE A 67 0.52 -10.44 8.23
CA ILE A 67 0.08 -10.02 6.89
C ILE A 67 -1.24 -10.72 6.61
N THR A 68 -2.25 -9.95 6.21
CA THR A 68 -3.56 -10.49 5.79
C THR A 68 -4.18 -9.58 4.72
N TRP A 69 -5.33 -9.97 4.19
CA TRP A 69 -6.10 -9.18 3.24
C TRP A 69 -7.42 -8.74 3.86
N ALA A 70 -7.85 -7.53 3.52
CA ALA A 70 -9.08 -6.94 4.04
C ALA A 70 -10.31 -7.82 3.75
N HIS A 71 -10.42 -8.38 2.54
CA HIS A 71 -11.53 -9.25 2.17
C HIS A 71 -11.57 -10.55 3.00
N SER A 72 -10.40 -11.10 3.38
CA SER A 72 -10.31 -12.28 4.24
C SER A 72 -10.83 -12.00 5.65
N LEU A 73 -10.63 -10.77 6.16
CA LEU A 73 -11.16 -10.36 7.46
C LEU A 73 -12.65 -10.04 7.44
N LEU A 74 -13.13 -9.43 6.35
CA LEU A 74 -14.54 -9.06 6.17
C LEU A 74 -15.43 -10.26 5.84
N LYS A 75 -14.83 -11.42 5.49
CA LYS A 75 -15.54 -12.67 5.17
C LYS A 75 -16.61 -12.51 4.09
N TYR A 76 -16.32 -11.74 3.04
CA TYR A 76 -17.23 -11.62 1.91
C TYR A 76 -17.40 -12.95 1.19
N GLU A 77 -18.63 -13.44 1.12
CA GLU A 77 -18.99 -14.60 0.30
C GLU A 77 -18.82 -14.25 -1.18
N ASN A 78 -18.31 -15.21 -1.97
CA ASN A 78 -18.09 -15.05 -3.42
C ASN A 78 -17.24 -13.83 -3.81
N PHE A 79 -16.29 -13.43 -2.96
CA PHE A 79 -15.42 -12.30 -3.25
C PHE A 79 -14.59 -12.56 -4.52
N ASN A 80 -14.85 -11.78 -5.57
CA ASN A 80 -14.08 -11.80 -6.80
C ASN A 80 -12.81 -10.94 -6.65
N LEU A 81 -11.68 -11.59 -6.37
CA LEU A 81 -10.39 -10.94 -6.28
C LEU A 81 -9.93 -10.47 -7.66
N GLN A 82 -10.01 -9.15 -7.91
CA GLN A 82 -9.42 -8.52 -9.10
C GLN A 82 -8.28 -7.60 -8.64
N GLN A 83 -7.05 -8.08 -8.69
CA GLN A 83 -5.91 -7.28 -8.27
C GLN A 83 -5.57 -6.20 -9.30
N CYS A 84 -5.08 -5.07 -8.81
CA CYS A 84 -4.41 -4.05 -9.61
C CYS A 84 -3.14 -3.60 -8.89
N PHE A 85 -2.28 -2.84 -9.56
CA PHE A 85 -1.11 -2.28 -8.88
C PHE A 85 -1.55 -1.33 -7.76
N PHE A 86 -0.82 -1.37 -6.65
CA PHE A 86 -0.92 -0.31 -5.66
C PHE A 86 -0.47 1.00 -6.30
N GLY A 87 -1.28 2.05 -6.19
CA GLY A 87 -1.05 3.33 -6.87
C GLY A 87 -1.60 3.40 -8.30
N THR A 88 -2.33 2.39 -8.81
CA THR A 88 -2.99 2.45 -10.13
C THR A 88 -3.84 3.71 -10.31
N HIS A 89 -4.56 4.15 -9.27
CA HIS A 89 -5.37 5.38 -9.31
C HIS A 89 -4.57 6.66 -9.61
N LEU A 90 -3.24 6.65 -9.44
CA LEU A 90 -2.37 7.78 -9.78
C LEU A 90 -2.06 7.87 -11.28
N LEU A 91 -2.29 6.79 -12.05
CA LEU A 91 -2.03 6.73 -13.49
C LEU A 91 -3.01 7.56 -14.32
N ALA A 92 -3.96 8.26 -13.68
CA ALA A 92 -4.77 9.27 -14.35
C ALA A 92 -3.91 10.45 -14.84
N ASP A 93 -2.83 10.77 -14.13
CA ASP A 93 -1.81 11.69 -14.61
C ASP A 93 -0.97 11.03 -15.69
N LYS A 94 -0.96 11.62 -16.89
CA LYS A 94 -0.20 11.15 -18.06
C LYS A 94 1.05 11.97 -18.34
N SER A 95 1.33 12.98 -17.52
CA SER A 95 2.47 13.89 -17.70
C SER A 95 3.81 13.30 -17.23
N LYS A 96 3.77 12.23 -16.43
CA LYS A 96 4.92 11.64 -15.78
C LYS A 96 5.17 10.20 -16.23
N PRO A 97 6.43 9.77 -16.38
CA PRO A 97 6.75 8.36 -16.57
C PRO A 97 6.34 7.51 -15.36
N VAL A 98 6.11 6.22 -15.59
CA VAL A 98 5.69 5.27 -14.55
C VAL A 98 6.88 4.40 -14.13
N ALA A 99 7.11 4.28 -12.83
CA ALA A 99 8.09 3.38 -12.24
C ALA A 99 7.38 2.29 -11.42
N ILE A 100 7.84 1.04 -11.57
CA ILE A 100 7.25 -0.12 -10.92
C ILE A 100 8.25 -0.70 -9.92
N VAL A 101 7.78 -1.00 -8.70
CA VAL A 101 8.55 -1.66 -7.66
C VAL A 101 7.78 -2.83 -7.06
N GLU A 102 8.47 -3.68 -6.30
CA GLU A 102 7.81 -4.84 -5.69
C GLU A 102 6.85 -4.44 -4.56
N SER A 103 7.26 -3.51 -3.69
CA SER A 103 6.55 -3.24 -2.42
C SER A 103 5.90 -1.85 -2.39
N GLU A 104 4.72 -1.80 -1.76
CA GLU A 104 3.91 -0.59 -1.60
C GLU A 104 4.69 0.49 -0.84
N LYS A 105 5.40 0.07 0.21
CA LYS A 105 6.27 0.95 1.00
C LYS A 105 7.38 1.58 0.16
N THR A 106 8.00 0.81 -0.73
CA THR A 106 9.05 1.32 -1.64
C THR A 106 8.49 2.38 -2.57
N ALA A 107 7.31 2.15 -3.17
CA ALA A 107 6.68 3.12 -4.06
C ALA A 107 6.41 4.46 -3.35
N MET A 108 5.91 4.39 -2.11
CA MET A 108 5.65 5.58 -1.31
C MET A 108 6.92 6.37 -1.01
N ILE A 109 7.97 5.71 -0.49
CA ILE A 109 9.21 6.40 -0.13
C ILE A 109 9.91 6.95 -1.38
N ALA A 110 9.96 6.18 -2.48
CA ALA A 110 10.56 6.61 -3.73
C ALA A 110 9.85 7.85 -4.32
N SER A 111 8.53 7.97 -4.14
CA SER A 111 7.77 9.15 -4.59
C SER A 111 8.15 10.46 -3.89
N ILE A 112 8.75 10.40 -2.70
CA ILE A 112 9.31 11.57 -2.03
C ILE A 112 10.64 11.95 -2.68
N TYR A 113 11.51 10.97 -2.93
CA TYR A 113 12.87 11.24 -3.42
C TYR A 113 12.96 11.51 -4.92
N VAL A 114 12.04 10.95 -5.71
CA VAL A 114 12.02 11.06 -7.18
C VAL A 114 10.59 11.36 -7.64
N PRO A 115 10.07 12.57 -7.39
CA PRO A 115 8.67 12.95 -7.63
C PRO A 115 8.30 13.09 -9.11
N GLU A 116 9.26 13.01 -10.02
CA GLU A 116 9.10 13.07 -11.47
C GLU A 116 8.41 11.81 -12.03
N TYR A 117 8.43 10.70 -11.27
CA TYR A 117 7.77 9.46 -11.65
C TYR A 117 6.46 9.26 -10.89
N ILE A 118 5.53 8.54 -11.51
CA ILE A 118 4.42 7.90 -10.82
C ILE A 118 4.89 6.52 -10.37
N TRP A 119 5.01 6.33 -9.06
CA TRP A 119 5.46 5.07 -8.48
C TRP A 119 4.27 4.17 -8.16
N ILE A 120 4.28 2.95 -8.71
CA ILE A 120 3.29 1.90 -8.44
C ILE A 120 3.98 0.63 -7.92
N ALA A 121 3.24 -0.22 -7.22
CA ALA A 121 3.79 -1.47 -6.67
C ALA A 121 2.95 -2.72 -6.99
N SER A 122 3.62 -3.83 -7.30
CA SER A 122 2.96 -5.11 -7.60
C SER A 122 2.37 -5.77 -6.34
N GLY A 123 2.93 -5.50 -5.16
CA GLY A 123 2.44 -6.03 -3.89
C GLY A 123 3.09 -7.34 -3.44
N GLY A 124 4.34 -7.59 -3.84
CA GLY A 124 5.15 -8.76 -3.47
C GLY A 124 5.43 -9.72 -4.63
N LYS A 125 6.25 -10.76 -4.37
CA LYS A 125 6.64 -11.81 -5.32
C LYS A 125 5.50 -12.42 -6.17
N ASN A 126 4.29 -12.52 -5.62
CA ASN A 126 3.09 -13.04 -6.30
C ASN A 126 1.99 -11.97 -6.46
N GLY A 127 2.35 -10.69 -6.36
CA GLY A 127 1.40 -9.58 -6.43
C GLY A 127 1.12 -9.15 -7.88
N CYS A 128 -0.14 -8.74 -8.14
CA CYS A 128 -0.60 -8.30 -9.45
C CYS A 128 -0.43 -9.36 -10.55
N LEU A 129 -0.81 -10.60 -10.26
CA LEU A 129 -1.02 -11.60 -11.30
C LEU A 129 -2.29 -11.21 -12.06
N MET A 130 -2.13 -10.72 -13.29
CA MET A 130 -3.29 -10.54 -14.17
C MET A 130 -3.77 -11.93 -14.55
N SER A 131 -5.00 -12.30 -14.16
CA SER A 131 -5.71 -13.39 -14.81
C SER A 131 -6.09 -12.92 -16.21
N GLU A 132 -5.66 -13.66 -17.24
CA GLU A 132 -6.18 -13.52 -18.61
C GLU A 132 -7.70 -13.67 -18.66
#